data_AF-A0A6P6HYS3-F1
#
_entry.id   AF-A0A6P6HYS3-F1
#
_cell.length_a   1.000
_cell.length_b   1.000
_cell.length_c   1.000
_cell.angle_alpha   90.00
_cell.angle_beta   90.00
_cell.angle_gamma   90.00
#
_symmetry.space_group_name_H-M   'P 1'
#
loop_
_entity.id
_entity.type
_entity.pdbx_description
1 polymer ?
#
loop_
_entity_poly.entity_id
_entity_poly.type
_entity_poly.pdbx_seq_one_letter_code
_entity_poly.pdbx_strand_id
1 'polypeptide(L)'
;MEAGDLRILSPECLAGRAEVRPGQLQRQDQLAPGRQRGCIVTRPRDAASKALHDLKVRVSYFGGQEAGALGHSVLYLTAVDVSLDVDTGRTGKVKRNHYDKKTWRWGPEGYGAVLLVNCDRDSVVSAGPDLTNSQLATLDDLQDMSPMVLSCDGPDSLFDTHKLVLDVPFSDSRRVGVFCARGGTSLEDYKQVLGPQRLSYEVERQPGERKISFFVEGLAFPDVDFLGLVSLSVSLVDTGTLPEVPLFTDTVAFRVAPWIMTPNTQPPLELYACSVVDSHGSNKKFLEDMSDLALKANCKLIICPQIENRNDRWIQDEMEFGYTEAPHKAFPVVFDSPRNRGLKHFPYKRILGPDFGYVTREILFAGASSLDSFGNLDVSPPVTVDGQEYPLGRILIGSSFPKSGGRRMAKVVRDFLQAQQVQAPVELYSDWLSVGHVDEFLSFVPTSDQKVNMVVLGKHLGIPKPFGPIIDGRCCLEEKVRSLLEPLGLRCIFIDDYLSYHELLGEIHCGTNVRRQPFSFKWWHMVP
;
A
#
# COMPACT_ATOMS: atom_id res chain seq x y z
N MET A 1 20.79 32.35 -56.18
CA MET A 1 19.79 31.27 -55.97
C MET A 1 18.91 31.71 -54.83
N GLU A 2 17.63 31.93 -55.10
CA GLU A 2 16.66 32.43 -54.13
C GLU A 2 16.05 31.29 -53.29
N ALA A 3 15.25 31.65 -52.28
CA ALA A 3 14.64 30.68 -51.36
C ALA A 3 13.63 29.77 -52.07
N GLY A 4 13.70 28.47 -51.80
CA GLY A 4 12.76 27.46 -52.32
C GLY A 4 11.54 27.30 -51.39
N ASP A 5 10.36 27.39 -51.97
CA ASP A 5 9.05 27.27 -51.29
C ASP A 5 8.79 25.80 -50.89
N LEU A 6 8.64 25.49 -49.59
CA LEU A 6 8.44 24.12 -49.11
C LEU A 6 6.96 23.73 -49.10
N ARG A 7 6.49 23.04 -50.15
CA ARG A 7 5.08 22.58 -50.25
C ARG A 7 4.92 21.13 -49.84
N ILE A 8 4.28 20.92 -48.69
CA ILE A 8 3.83 19.61 -48.20
C ILE A 8 2.44 19.31 -48.78
N LEU A 9 2.26 18.12 -49.34
CA LEU A 9 0.97 17.62 -49.85
C LEU A 9 0.77 16.16 -49.41
N SER A 10 -0.31 15.88 -48.71
CA SER A 10 -0.79 14.53 -48.39
C SER A 10 -2.32 14.50 -48.40
N PRO A 11 -2.98 13.49 -48.99
CA PRO A 11 -4.44 13.35 -48.90
C PRO A 11 -4.92 12.73 -47.58
N GLU A 12 -4.07 11.97 -46.87
CA GLU A 12 -4.50 11.11 -45.75
C GLU A 12 -3.73 11.33 -44.43
N CYS A 13 -2.76 12.25 -44.41
CA CYS A 13 -2.26 12.84 -43.17
C CYS A 13 -2.65 14.32 -43.12
N LEU A 14 -3.25 14.77 -42.01
CA LEU A 14 -3.56 16.19 -41.75
C LEU A 14 -2.28 17.01 -41.49
N ALA A 15 -1.53 17.28 -42.56
CA ALA A 15 -0.36 18.13 -42.54
C ALA A 15 -0.75 19.58 -42.20
N GLY A 16 -0.24 20.10 -41.08
CA GLY A 16 -0.39 21.51 -40.77
C GLY A 16 0.43 22.38 -41.73
N ARG A 17 -0.18 23.43 -42.28
CA ARG A 17 0.57 24.49 -42.99
C ARG A 17 1.49 25.19 -41.99
N ALA A 18 2.80 25.03 -42.16
CA ALA A 18 3.79 25.86 -41.49
C ALA A 18 3.90 27.23 -42.18
N GLU A 19 2.87 28.07 -42.02
CA GLU A 19 2.94 29.48 -42.45
C GLU A 19 3.86 30.26 -41.51
N VAL A 20 5.13 30.38 -41.90
CA VAL A 20 6.08 31.31 -41.27
C VAL A 20 5.64 32.73 -41.60
N ARG A 21 4.79 33.32 -40.74
CA ARG A 21 4.41 34.73 -40.83
C ARG A 21 5.63 35.60 -40.52
N PRO A 22 6.10 36.46 -41.44
CA PRO A 22 7.19 37.39 -41.14
C PRO A 22 6.68 38.44 -40.14
N GLY A 23 7.18 38.41 -38.90
CA GLY A 23 6.75 39.37 -37.88
C GLY A 23 7.41 39.26 -36.51
N GLN A 24 7.72 38.04 -36.02
CA GLN A 24 8.31 37.86 -34.68
C GLN A 24 9.44 36.82 -34.65
N LEU A 25 10.64 37.24 -35.07
CA LEU A 25 11.87 36.74 -34.46
C LEU A 25 12.27 37.69 -33.34
N GLN A 26 12.29 37.22 -32.09
CA GLN A 26 13.29 37.71 -31.14
C GLN A 26 14.62 37.02 -31.45
N ARG A 27 15.72 37.72 -31.19
CA ARG A 27 17.07 37.33 -31.63
C ARG A 27 17.60 36.17 -30.79
N GLN A 28 18.20 35.18 -31.44
CA GLN A 28 19.61 34.89 -31.17
C GLN A 28 20.33 34.24 -32.36
N ASP A 29 21.61 34.59 -32.45
CA ASP A 29 22.75 34.04 -33.19
C ASP A 29 22.67 33.84 -34.73
N GLN A 30 23.66 34.43 -35.39
CA GLN A 30 23.84 34.39 -36.84
C GLN A 30 24.63 33.15 -37.26
N LEU A 31 24.12 32.43 -38.26
CA LEU A 31 24.88 31.46 -39.05
C LEU A 31 24.72 31.76 -40.55
N ALA A 32 25.69 31.29 -41.34
CA ALA A 32 26.00 31.80 -42.68
C ALA A 32 24.82 31.76 -43.69
N PRO A 33 24.76 32.71 -44.64
CA PRO A 33 23.69 32.78 -45.64
C PRO A 33 23.74 31.58 -46.59
N GLY A 34 22.64 30.83 -46.69
CA GLY A 34 22.47 29.76 -47.69
C GLY A 34 21.63 28.55 -47.29
N ARG A 35 21.29 28.35 -46.00
CA ARG A 35 20.43 27.24 -45.56
C ARG A 35 19.42 27.67 -44.49
N GLN A 36 18.15 27.86 -44.88
CA GLN A 36 17.05 27.81 -43.92
C GLN A 36 16.84 26.36 -43.47
N ARG A 37 16.74 26.11 -42.17
CA ARG A 37 16.35 24.80 -41.62
C ARG A 37 14.83 24.68 -41.66
N GLY A 38 14.29 23.96 -42.64
CA GLY A 38 12.88 23.57 -42.63
C GLY A 38 12.61 22.55 -41.52
N CYS A 39 11.59 22.79 -40.70
CA CYS A 39 11.09 21.81 -39.73
C CYS A 39 9.86 21.10 -40.32
N ILE A 40 9.85 19.77 -40.28
CA ILE A 40 8.68 18.97 -40.66
C ILE A 40 7.91 18.63 -39.38
N VAL A 41 6.72 19.21 -39.22
CA VAL A 41 5.81 18.91 -38.11
C VAL A 41 4.69 18.03 -38.64
N THR A 42 4.74 16.74 -38.32
CA THR A 42 3.62 15.82 -38.49
C THR A 42 2.60 16.00 -37.36
N ARG A 43 1.31 15.79 -37.65
CA ARG A 43 0.30 15.56 -36.62
C ARG A 43 0.20 14.05 -36.35
N PRO A 44 -0.07 13.62 -35.10
CA PRO A 44 -0.47 12.25 -34.81
C PRO A 44 -1.71 11.84 -35.63
N ARG A 45 -1.90 10.53 -35.78
CA ARG A 45 -3.12 9.91 -36.33
C ARG A 45 -3.83 9.18 -35.19
N ASP A 46 -5.15 9.31 -35.12
CA ASP A 46 -5.97 8.73 -34.04
C ASP A 46 -6.18 7.21 -34.16
N ALA A 47 -5.37 6.51 -34.97
CA ALA A 47 -5.48 5.07 -35.24
C ALA A 47 -4.15 4.47 -35.69
N ALA A 48 -3.88 3.23 -35.25
CA ALA A 48 -2.74 2.43 -35.68
C ALA A 48 -2.81 2.04 -37.18
N SER A 49 -1.66 1.70 -37.75
CA SER A 49 -1.52 1.21 -39.12
C SER A 49 -2.07 -0.21 -39.26
N LYS A 50 -2.62 -0.54 -40.44
CA LYS A 50 -3.12 -1.88 -40.79
C LYS A 50 -2.07 -2.74 -41.48
N ALA A 51 -1.05 -2.12 -42.08
CA ALA A 51 0.09 -2.79 -42.69
C ALA A 51 1.37 -1.97 -42.46
N LEU A 52 2.53 -2.61 -42.60
CA LEU A 52 3.81 -1.90 -42.61
C LEU A 52 3.82 -0.85 -43.73
N HIS A 53 4.32 0.34 -43.42
CA HIS A 53 4.53 1.43 -44.39
C HIS A 53 3.25 1.96 -45.08
N ASP A 54 2.07 1.74 -44.49
CA ASP A 54 0.79 2.19 -45.05
C ASP A 54 0.59 3.72 -45.03
N LEU A 55 1.38 4.45 -44.22
CA LEU A 55 1.39 5.91 -44.17
C LEU A 55 2.58 6.47 -44.96
N LYS A 56 2.35 7.60 -45.65
CA LYS A 56 3.32 8.22 -46.57
C LYS A 56 3.33 9.75 -46.48
N VAL A 57 4.53 10.31 -46.30
CA VAL A 57 4.79 11.75 -46.41
C VAL A 57 5.71 12.00 -47.59
N ARG A 58 5.29 12.82 -48.56
CA ARG A 58 6.11 13.24 -49.71
C ARG A 58 6.53 14.69 -49.56
N VAL A 59 7.84 14.92 -49.47
CA VAL A 59 8.46 16.24 -49.58
C VAL A 59 8.82 16.46 -51.04
N SER A 60 8.60 17.68 -51.55
CA SER A 60 8.96 18.07 -52.91
C SER A 60 9.78 19.34 -52.88
N TYR A 61 10.92 19.35 -53.56
CA TYR A 61 11.86 20.47 -53.58
C TYR A 61 11.68 21.27 -54.86
N PHE A 62 11.69 22.61 -54.78
CA PHE A 62 11.44 23.51 -55.90
C PHE A 62 12.58 24.52 -56.06
N GLY A 63 12.88 24.89 -57.31
CA GLY A 63 13.86 25.92 -57.66
C GLY A 63 13.18 27.23 -58.04
N GLY A 64 13.84 28.37 -57.81
CA GLY A 64 13.24 29.71 -57.92
C GLY A 64 12.74 30.14 -59.31
N GLN A 65 12.98 29.36 -60.39
CA GLN A 65 12.50 29.66 -61.75
C GLN A 65 11.90 28.47 -62.51
N GLU A 66 11.65 27.33 -61.85
CA GLU A 66 11.06 26.15 -62.50
C GLU A 66 9.65 25.84 -61.96
N ALA A 67 8.73 25.49 -62.86
CA ALA A 67 7.37 25.07 -62.50
C ALA A 67 7.29 23.62 -61.98
N GLY A 68 8.36 22.84 -62.15
CA GLY A 68 8.47 21.46 -61.67
C GLY A 68 9.15 21.35 -60.31
N ALA A 69 8.97 20.21 -59.65
CA ALA A 69 9.79 19.86 -58.50
C ALA A 69 11.14 19.32 -58.99
N LEU A 70 12.25 19.88 -58.49
CA LEU A 70 13.62 19.45 -58.74
C LEU A 70 13.90 18.02 -58.23
N GLY A 71 13.09 17.55 -57.28
CA GLY A 71 13.17 16.21 -56.72
C GLY A 71 12.16 15.99 -55.61
N HIS A 72 12.10 14.75 -55.13
CA HIS A 72 11.21 14.34 -54.04
C HIS A 72 11.94 13.47 -53.03
N SER A 73 11.61 13.65 -51.75
CA SER A 73 11.88 12.65 -50.72
C SER A 73 10.57 12.05 -50.25
N VAL A 74 10.59 10.76 -49.94
CA VAL A 74 9.42 10.03 -49.42
C VAL A 74 9.82 9.40 -48.10
N LEU A 75 9.06 9.71 -47.05
CA LEU A 75 9.10 9.04 -45.76
C LEU A 75 7.88 8.13 -45.68
N TYR A 76 8.13 6.83 -45.46
CA TYR A 76 7.10 5.86 -45.12
C TYR A 76 7.03 5.70 -43.61
N LEU A 77 5.83 5.50 -43.08
CA LEU A 77 5.56 5.43 -41.65
C LEU A 77 4.65 4.23 -41.33
N THR A 78 4.80 3.70 -40.13
CA THR A 78 3.88 2.72 -39.52
C THR A 78 3.47 3.31 -38.18
N ALA A 79 2.18 3.52 -37.95
CA ALA A 79 1.64 3.99 -36.68
C ALA A 79 1.31 2.80 -35.76
N VAL A 80 1.61 2.93 -34.47
CA VAL A 80 1.43 1.89 -33.45
C VAL A 80 0.83 2.55 -32.20
N ASP A 81 -0.10 1.87 -31.55
CA ASP A 81 -0.59 2.23 -30.21
C ASP A 81 0.09 1.31 -29.19
N VAL A 82 1.05 1.87 -28.43
CA VAL A 82 1.70 1.21 -27.29
C VAL A 82 1.40 2.05 -26.04
N SER A 83 0.74 1.45 -25.05
CA SER A 83 0.41 2.12 -23.79
C SER A 83 0.33 1.12 -22.65
N LEU A 84 1.03 1.38 -21.55
CA LEU A 84 0.96 0.60 -20.31
C LEU A 84 -0.03 1.28 -19.36
N ASP A 85 -1.20 0.69 -19.13
CA ASP A 85 -2.34 1.35 -18.48
C ASP A 85 -2.67 0.72 -17.11
N VAL A 86 -3.00 1.56 -16.12
CA VAL A 86 -3.32 1.16 -14.73
C VAL A 86 -4.53 1.95 -14.19
N ASP A 87 -5.08 1.58 -13.03
CA ASP A 87 -6.21 2.28 -12.39
C ASP A 87 -5.77 3.60 -11.69
N THR A 88 -5.28 4.57 -12.47
CA THR A 88 -4.92 5.91 -11.94
C THR A 88 -6.10 6.68 -11.36
N GLY A 89 -7.33 6.33 -11.75
CA GLY A 89 -8.57 6.92 -11.25
C GLY A 89 -9.10 6.30 -9.95
N ARG A 90 -8.44 5.26 -9.41
CA ARG A 90 -8.79 4.58 -8.14
C ARG A 90 -10.24 4.08 -8.11
N THR A 91 -10.66 3.44 -9.20
CA THR A 91 -12.01 2.91 -9.42
C THR A 91 -12.13 1.38 -9.34
N GLY A 92 -11.02 0.70 -8.99
CA GLY A 92 -10.89 -0.76 -9.01
C GLY A 92 -10.78 -1.34 -10.42
N LYS A 93 -10.64 -0.50 -11.47
CA LYS A 93 -10.69 -0.94 -12.89
C LYS A 93 -9.79 -0.09 -13.78
N VAL A 94 -8.83 -0.74 -14.45
CA VAL A 94 -7.95 -0.10 -15.44
C VAL A 94 -8.76 0.57 -16.56
N LYS A 95 -8.53 1.87 -16.76
CA LYS A 95 -9.12 2.67 -17.84
C LYS A 95 -8.12 3.74 -18.29
N ARG A 96 -7.86 3.82 -19.60
CA ARG A 96 -7.20 4.99 -20.19
C ARG A 96 -7.97 6.26 -19.82
N ASN A 97 -7.25 7.28 -19.37
CA ASN A 97 -7.79 8.57 -18.95
C ASN A 97 -6.70 9.65 -19.11
N HIS A 98 -6.97 10.88 -18.67
CA HIS A 98 -6.10 12.04 -18.88
C HIS A 98 -5.12 12.31 -17.72
N TYR A 99 -5.07 11.47 -16.68
CA TYR A 99 -4.09 11.62 -15.60
C TYR A 99 -2.70 11.17 -16.03
N ASP A 100 -1.67 11.86 -15.54
CA ASP A 100 -0.29 11.40 -15.71
C ASP A 100 -0.05 10.14 -14.87
N LYS A 101 -0.08 8.99 -15.53
CA LYS A 101 0.17 7.68 -14.94
C LYS A 101 1.62 7.47 -14.48
N LYS A 102 2.55 8.36 -14.80
CA LYS A 102 3.94 8.35 -14.31
C LYS A 102 4.09 9.00 -12.93
N THR A 103 3.06 9.70 -12.43
CA THR A 103 3.08 10.35 -11.12
C THR A 103 1.90 9.93 -10.24
N TRP A 104 2.02 10.23 -8.94
CA TRP A 104 1.04 9.85 -7.92
C TRP A 104 0.78 11.04 -6.99
N ARG A 105 -0.50 11.37 -6.74
CA ARG A 105 -0.92 12.57 -6.02
C ARG A 105 -1.86 12.24 -4.85
N TRP A 106 -1.56 12.80 -3.69
CA TRP A 106 -2.41 12.78 -2.48
C TRP A 106 -3.71 13.61 -2.66
N GLY A 107 -4.69 13.40 -1.78
CA GLY A 107 -5.95 14.16 -1.73
C GLY A 107 -7.14 13.51 -2.47
N PRO A 108 -8.35 14.08 -2.33
CA PRO A 108 -9.55 13.60 -3.04
C PRO A 108 -9.45 13.83 -4.56
N GLU A 109 -8.88 14.96 -4.98
CA GLU A 109 -8.49 15.25 -6.38
C GLU A 109 -7.13 14.61 -6.75
N GLY A 110 -6.76 13.55 -6.02
CA GLY A 110 -5.53 12.79 -6.18
C GLY A 110 -5.70 11.62 -7.15
N TYR A 111 -4.63 11.29 -7.86
CA TYR A 111 -4.60 10.24 -8.89
C TYR A 111 -3.33 9.39 -8.76
N GLY A 112 -3.27 8.32 -9.56
CA GLY A 112 -2.18 7.36 -9.56
C GLY A 112 -2.60 6.06 -8.87
N ALA A 113 -2.08 4.95 -9.37
CA ALA A 113 -2.51 3.61 -8.97
C ALA A 113 -2.04 3.26 -7.56
N VAL A 114 -2.78 2.37 -6.90
CA VAL A 114 -2.48 1.85 -5.56
C VAL A 114 -2.16 0.36 -5.69
N LEU A 115 -1.17 -0.10 -4.92
CA LEU A 115 -0.66 -1.47 -4.90
C LEU A 115 -0.72 -2.03 -3.47
N LEU A 116 -1.29 -3.23 -3.29
CA LEU A 116 -1.24 -3.93 -1.99
C LEU A 116 0.10 -4.64 -1.80
N VAL A 117 0.49 -4.87 -0.55
CA VAL A 117 1.59 -5.78 -0.21
C VAL A 117 0.98 -7.17 -0.01
N ASN A 118 1.42 -8.15 -0.79
CA ASN A 118 0.83 -9.50 -0.87
C ASN A 118 1.24 -10.38 0.34
N CYS A 119 0.93 -9.89 1.53
CA CYS A 119 1.50 -10.33 2.81
C CYS A 119 0.62 -11.31 3.59
N ASP A 120 -0.53 -11.68 3.06
CA ASP A 120 -1.39 -12.74 3.55
C ASP A 120 -1.07 -14.07 2.88
N ARG A 121 -1.97 -15.06 2.98
CA ARG A 121 -1.72 -16.41 2.46
C ARG A 121 -3.02 -17.14 2.13
N ASP A 122 -3.48 -16.98 0.89
CA ASP A 122 -4.63 -17.72 0.36
C ASP A 122 -4.32 -19.23 0.22
N SER A 123 -3.08 -19.56 -0.10
CA SER A 123 -2.64 -20.94 -0.29
C SER A 123 -2.50 -21.70 1.06
N VAL A 124 -3.45 -22.58 1.33
CA VAL A 124 -3.43 -23.47 2.52
C VAL A 124 -2.25 -24.45 2.57
N VAL A 125 -1.51 -24.61 1.46
CA VAL A 125 -0.28 -25.41 1.37
C VAL A 125 1.00 -24.58 1.45
N SER A 126 0.93 -23.25 1.34
CA SER A 126 2.09 -22.35 1.48
C SER A 126 2.60 -22.30 2.93
N ALA A 127 3.93 -22.31 3.11
CA ALA A 127 4.59 -22.26 4.41
C ALA A 127 4.79 -20.84 4.98
N GLY A 128 4.45 -19.81 4.18
CA GLY A 128 4.56 -18.40 4.50
C GLY A 128 3.68 -17.55 3.57
N PRO A 129 3.75 -16.22 3.67
CA PRO A 129 2.90 -15.32 2.90
C PRO A 129 3.27 -15.31 1.42
N ASP A 130 2.30 -15.05 0.55
CA ASP A 130 2.44 -15.39 -0.86
C ASP A 130 3.46 -14.49 -1.62
N LEU A 131 3.77 -13.27 -1.14
CA LEU A 131 4.93 -12.44 -1.56
C LEU A 131 6.32 -13.12 -1.45
N THR A 132 6.41 -14.28 -0.78
CA THR A 132 7.67 -15.07 -0.70
C THR A 132 7.86 -16.01 -1.89
N ASN A 133 6.83 -16.20 -2.72
CA ASN A 133 6.82 -17.13 -3.84
C ASN A 133 7.10 -16.41 -5.17
N SER A 134 7.82 -17.07 -6.09
CA SER A 134 7.98 -16.62 -7.48
C SER A 134 7.02 -17.31 -8.47
N GLN A 135 6.03 -18.04 -7.93
CA GLN A 135 5.02 -18.79 -8.64
C GLN A 135 3.68 -18.62 -7.93
N LEU A 136 2.62 -18.41 -8.71
CA LEU A 136 1.26 -18.21 -8.23
C LEU A 136 0.74 -19.51 -7.58
N ALA A 137 0.33 -19.46 -6.31
CA ALA A 137 -0.03 -20.66 -5.55
C ALA A 137 -1.51 -21.03 -5.64
N THR A 138 -2.39 -20.04 -5.82
CA THR A 138 -3.82 -20.21 -6.16
C THR A 138 -4.26 -19.06 -7.07
N LEU A 139 -5.45 -19.18 -7.69
CA LEU A 139 -6.02 -18.09 -8.51
C LEU A 139 -6.69 -16.99 -7.68
N ASP A 140 -6.87 -17.21 -6.37
CA ASP A 140 -7.48 -16.24 -5.45
C ASP A 140 -6.53 -15.07 -5.11
N ASP A 141 -5.23 -15.36 -5.00
CA ASP A 141 -4.06 -14.44 -4.88
C ASP A 141 -4.09 -13.31 -5.93
N LEU A 142 -4.66 -13.56 -7.12
CA LEU A 142 -4.87 -12.56 -8.17
C LEU A 142 -5.87 -11.44 -7.81
N GLN A 143 -6.62 -11.55 -6.69
CA GLN A 143 -7.53 -10.50 -6.22
C GLN A 143 -6.81 -9.40 -5.42
N ASP A 144 -5.65 -9.70 -4.82
CA ASP A 144 -4.77 -8.73 -4.12
C ASP A 144 -3.85 -8.00 -5.09
N MET A 145 -3.57 -8.64 -6.22
CA MET A 145 -2.75 -8.09 -7.26
C MET A 145 -3.47 -6.98 -8.03
N SER A 146 -2.78 -5.85 -8.16
CA SER A 146 -3.27 -4.68 -8.87
C SER A 146 -3.20 -4.88 -10.39
N PRO A 147 -4.29 -4.68 -11.14
CA PRO A 147 -4.31 -4.93 -12.57
C PRO A 147 -3.54 -3.85 -13.36
N MET A 148 -2.74 -4.31 -14.32
CA MET A 148 -2.01 -3.50 -15.29
C MET A 148 -2.24 -4.06 -16.70
N VAL A 149 -2.47 -3.22 -17.70
CA VAL A 149 -2.80 -3.66 -19.06
C VAL A 149 -1.88 -2.99 -20.07
N LEU A 150 -1.07 -3.79 -20.75
CA LEU A 150 -0.36 -3.34 -21.95
C LEU A 150 -1.32 -3.39 -23.13
N SER A 151 -1.52 -2.27 -23.80
CA SER A 151 -2.16 -2.21 -25.12
C SER A 151 -1.08 -2.10 -26.20
N CYS A 152 -1.23 -2.86 -27.29
CA CYS A 152 -0.24 -3.03 -28.36
C CYS A 152 -0.94 -3.27 -29.72
N ASP A 153 -1.46 -2.21 -30.34
CA ASP A 153 -2.19 -2.29 -31.62
C ASP A 153 -1.33 -1.76 -32.80
N GLY A 154 -1.29 -2.54 -33.88
CA GLY A 154 -0.44 -2.29 -35.05
C GLY A 154 -0.25 -3.57 -35.89
N PRO A 155 0.51 -3.50 -37.00
CA PRO A 155 0.75 -4.66 -37.86
C PRO A 155 1.63 -5.70 -37.16
N ASP A 156 1.22 -6.97 -37.15
CA ASP A 156 1.96 -8.06 -36.48
C ASP A 156 3.42 -8.17 -36.94
N SER A 157 3.67 -7.99 -38.24
CA SER A 157 5.01 -8.04 -38.85
C SER A 157 5.94 -6.87 -38.47
N LEU A 158 5.46 -5.86 -37.74
CA LEU A 158 6.34 -4.93 -37.05
C LEU A 158 6.97 -5.59 -35.83
N PHE A 159 6.19 -6.34 -35.04
CA PHE A 159 6.62 -6.98 -33.80
C PHE A 159 7.55 -8.18 -34.01
N ASP A 160 7.68 -8.66 -35.25
CA ASP A 160 8.75 -9.59 -35.65
C ASP A 160 10.14 -8.97 -35.45
N THR A 161 10.29 -7.66 -35.75
CA THR A 161 11.56 -6.92 -35.77
C THR A 161 11.71 -5.88 -34.65
N HIS A 162 10.59 -5.44 -34.06
CA HIS A 162 10.56 -4.45 -32.99
C HIS A 162 9.91 -5.04 -31.74
N LYS A 163 10.69 -5.30 -30.70
CA LYS A 163 10.20 -6.01 -29.52
C LYS A 163 9.63 -5.06 -28.48
N LEU A 164 8.58 -5.51 -27.81
CA LEU A 164 8.06 -4.87 -26.60
C LEU A 164 8.79 -5.48 -25.41
N VAL A 165 9.52 -4.66 -24.65
CA VAL A 165 10.23 -5.08 -23.44
C VAL A 165 9.57 -4.38 -22.26
N LEU A 166 9.04 -5.16 -21.31
CA LEU A 166 8.58 -4.65 -20.01
C LEU A 166 9.78 -4.64 -19.05
N ASP A 167 9.95 -3.58 -18.27
CA ASP A 167 11.11 -3.40 -17.38
C ASP A 167 10.75 -2.81 -16.00
N VAL A 168 11.61 -3.11 -15.01
CA VAL A 168 11.55 -2.58 -13.63
C VAL A 168 12.95 -2.12 -13.19
N PRO A 169 13.08 -0.94 -12.55
CA PRO A 169 14.36 -0.50 -11.99
C PRO A 169 14.91 -1.48 -10.94
N PHE A 170 16.24 -1.58 -10.84
CA PHE A 170 16.90 -2.44 -9.84
C PHE A 170 16.61 -2.04 -8.37
N SER A 171 16.25 -0.78 -8.12
CA SER A 171 15.73 -0.32 -6.82
C SER A 171 14.36 -0.91 -6.48
N ASP A 172 13.53 -1.06 -7.49
CA ASP A 172 12.09 -1.33 -7.38
C ASP A 172 11.82 -2.84 -7.46
N SER A 173 12.69 -3.61 -8.12
CA SER A 173 12.52 -5.06 -8.34
C SER A 173 12.41 -5.90 -7.07
N ARG A 174 12.93 -5.40 -5.93
CA ARG A 174 12.77 -6.02 -4.59
C ARG A 174 11.50 -5.59 -3.86
N ARG A 175 10.68 -4.73 -4.47
CA ARG A 175 9.47 -4.11 -3.90
C ARG A 175 8.21 -4.47 -4.69
N VAL A 176 8.35 -5.01 -5.91
CA VAL A 176 7.24 -5.36 -6.81
C VAL A 176 7.47 -6.72 -7.48
N GLY A 177 6.41 -7.52 -7.57
CA GLY A 177 6.32 -8.68 -8.45
C GLY A 177 5.30 -8.42 -9.55
N VAL A 178 5.50 -9.00 -10.74
CA VAL A 178 4.56 -8.89 -11.86
C VAL A 178 4.35 -10.26 -12.49
N PHE A 179 3.10 -10.70 -12.59
CA PHE A 179 2.69 -11.94 -13.24
C PHE A 179 1.96 -11.69 -14.55
N CYS A 180 2.12 -12.61 -15.51
CA CYS A 180 1.35 -12.67 -16.75
C CYS A 180 0.96 -14.12 -17.03
N ALA A 181 -0.27 -14.34 -17.50
CA ALA A 181 -0.69 -15.62 -18.05
C ALA A 181 -0.30 -15.73 -19.53
N ARG A 182 0.45 -16.77 -19.93
CA ARG A 182 0.73 -17.12 -21.34
C ARG A 182 0.41 -18.61 -21.58
N GLY A 183 -0.66 -18.86 -22.34
CA GLY A 183 -1.15 -20.20 -22.72
C GLY A 183 -2.66 -20.37 -22.54
N GLY A 184 -3.23 -19.68 -21.55
CA GLY A 184 -4.64 -19.77 -21.17
C GLY A 184 -4.95 -18.88 -19.96
N THR A 185 -5.80 -19.38 -19.06
CA THR A 185 -6.12 -18.75 -17.77
C THR A 185 -6.05 -19.75 -16.60
N SER A 186 -5.37 -20.88 -16.79
CA SER A 186 -5.11 -21.88 -15.75
C SER A 186 -3.98 -21.42 -14.83
N LEU A 187 -3.90 -21.96 -13.62
CA LEU A 187 -2.85 -21.62 -12.64
C LEU A 187 -1.42 -21.75 -13.22
N GLU A 188 -1.18 -22.79 -14.02
CA GLU A 188 0.10 -23.07 -14.68
C GLU A 188 0.50 -22.10 -15.82
N ASP A 189 -0.45 -21.31 -16.33
CA ASP A 189 -0.18 -20.30 -17.36
C ASP A 189 0.51 -19.05 -16.77
N TYR A 190 0.29 -18.78 -15.47
CA TYR A 190 0.79 -17.59 -14.78
C TYR A 190 2.26 -17.72 -14.39
N LYS A 191 3.08 -16.80 -14.86
CA LYS A 191 4.53 -16.78 -14.62
C LYS A 191 4.96 -15.39 -14.14
N GLN A 192 5.90 -15.34 -13.19
CA GLN A 192 6.52 -14.08 -12.77
C GLN A 192 7.39 -13.54 -13.93
N VAL A 193 6.96 -12.43 -14.51
CA VAL A 193 7.61 -11.77 -15.65
C VAL A 193 8.56 -10.67 -15.21
N LEU A 194 8.30 -10.02 -14.06
CA LEU A 194 9.24 -9.11 -13.40
C LEU A 194 9.24 -9.37 -11.89
N GLY A 195 10.38 -9.12 -11.24
CA GLY A 195 10.53 -9.31 -9.79
C GLY A 195 12.00 -9.32 -9.33
N PRO A 196 12.29 -9.78 -8.10
CA PRO A 196 13.61 -9.64 -7.48
C PRO A 196 14.78 -10.28 -8.24
N GLN A 197 14.48 -11.27 -9.10
CA GLN A 197 15.45 -12.00 -9.92
C GLN A 197 15.34 -11.67 -11.42
N ARG A 198 14.38 -10.81 -11.84
CA ARG A 198 14.04 -10.57 -13.25
C ARG A 198 13.68 -9.11 -13.48
N LEU A 199 14.62 -8.36 -14.03
CA LEU A 199 14.49 -6.90 -14.26
C LEU A 199 13.79 -6.55 -15.59
N SER A 200 13.68 -7.51 -16.51
CA SER A 200 13.07 -7.31 -17.83
C SER A 200 12.36 -8.55 -18.39
N TYR A 201 11.42 -8.30 -19.29
CA TYR A 201 10.64 -9.31 -20.01
C TYR A 201 10.41 -8.88 -21.47
N GLU A 202 10.94 -9.63 -22.44
CA GLU A 202 10.46 -9.56 -23.83
C GLU A 202 9.05 -10.12 -23.89
N VAL A 203 8.08 -9.30 -24.26
CA VAL A 203 6.65 -9.62 -24.20
C VAL A 203 6.28 -10.58 -25.33
N GLU A 204 5.88 -11.80 -24.98
CA GLU A 204 5.53 -12.92 -25.87
C GLU A 204 4.19 -12.72 -26.64
N ARG A 205 4.00 -11.56 -27.29
CA ARG A 205 2.78 -11.16 -27.98
C ARG A 205 2.41 -12.12 -29.13
N GLN A 206 1.18 -12.61 -29.13
CA GLN A 206 0.63 -13.44 -30.22
C GLN A 206 0.13 -12.58 -31.40
N PRO A 207 0.08 -13.12 -32.63
CA PRO A 207 -0.51 -12.43 -33.78
C PRO A 207 -1.97 -12.00 -33.51
N GLY A 208 -2.30 -10.75 -33.81
CA GLY A 208 -3.61 -10.15 -33.53
C GLY A 208 -3.90 -9.82 -32.05
N GLU A 209 -3.03 -10.16 -31.10
CA GLU A 209 -3.18 -9.80 -29.69
C GLU A 209 -2.94 -8.28 -29.51
N ARG A 210 -3.94 -7.55 -28.99
CA ARG A 210 -3.89 -6.08 -28.83
C ARG A 210 -3.82 -5.62 -27.38
N LYS A 211 -4.06 -6.54 -26.44
CA LYS A 211 -4.07 -6.27 -25.00
C LYS A 211 -3.54 -7.48 -24.25
N ILE A 212 -2.63 -7.23 -23.31
CA ILE A 212 -2.02 -8.23 -22.44
C ILE A 212 -2.23 -7.75 -21.01
N SER A 213 -2.85 -8.61 -20.18
CA SER A 213 -3.13 -8.33 -18.78
C SER A 213 -1.98 -8.84 -17.89
N PHE A 214 -1.53 -7.96 -17.01
CA PHE A 214 -0.55 -8.23 -15.97
C PHE A 214 -1.17 -8.00 -14.60
N PHE A 215 -0.70 -8.76 -13.63
CA PHE A 215 -1.11 -8.68 -12.23
C PHE A 215 0.12 -8.28 -11.42
N VAL A 216 0.01 -7.22 -10.61
CA VAL A 216 1.14 -6.59 -9.92
C VAL A 216 0.97 -6.74 -8.41
N GLU A 217 1.97 -7.26 -7.72
CA GLU A 217 2.01 -7.41 -6.26
C GLU A 217 3.08 -6.51 -5.63
N GLY A 218 2.83 -6.02 -4.41
CA GLY A 218 3.84 -5.37 -3.58
C GLY A 218 4.57 -6.39 -2.69
N LEU A 219 5.90 -6.32 -2.66
CA LEU A 219 6.75 -7.24 -1.89
C LEU A 219 7.24 -6.65 -0.56
N ALA A 220 7.05 -5.34 -0.35
CA ALA A 220 7.42 -4.66 0.88
C ALA A 220 6.56 -3.41 1.12
N PHE A 221 6.13 -3.20 2.37
CA PHE A 221 5.54 -1.95 2.83
C PHE A 221 6.54 -0.77 2.76
N PRO A 222 6.06 0.49 2.76
CA PRO A 222 6.91 1.67 2.95
C PRO A 222 7.83 1.54 4.17
N ASP A 223 9.06 2.03 4.07
CA ASP A 223 10.07 1.99 5.14
C ASP A 223 11.10 3.12 4.99
N VAL A 224 12.07 3.22 5.90
CA VAL A 224 13.13 4.23 5.90
C VAL A 224 13.98 4.26 4.62
N ASP A 225 14.05 3.14 3.89
CA ASP A 225 14.75 3.00 2.62
C ASP A 225 13.81 2.98 1.39
N PHE A 226 12.50 3.17 1.59
CA PHE A 226 11.49 3.01 0.54
C PHE A 226 10.25 3.88 0.77
N LEU A 227 10.09 4.96 -0.01
CA LEU A 227 9.00 5.93 0.07
C LEU A 227 7.63 5.42 -0.42
N GLY A 228 7.48 4.11 -0.61
CA GLY A 228 6.25 3.47 -1.06
C GLY A 228 5.89 3.73 -2.52
N LEU A 229 6.83 4.14 -3.39
CA LEU A 229 6.60 4.35 -4.82
C LEU A 229 7.45 3.37 -5.63
N VAL A 230 6.82 2.68 -6.59
CA VAL A 230 7.49 1.82 -7.58
C VAL A 230 7.07 2.20 -8.99
N SER A 231 7.94 1.94 -9.96
CA SER A 231 7.74 2.23 -11.37
C SER A 231 7.95 1.00 -12.25
N LEU A 232 7.12 0.88 -13.29
CA LEU A 232 7.20 -0.16 -14.31
C LEU A 232 7.11 0.51 -15.68
N SER A 233 7.97 0.13 -16.63
CA SER A 233 7.95 0.67 -17.99
C SER A 233 7.72 -0.41 -19.04
N VAL A 234 7.24 0.02 -20.20
CA VAL A 234 7.30 -0.74 -21.45
C VAL A 234 8.05 0.07 -22.49
N SER A 235 9.01 -0.55 -23.16
CA SER A 235 9.80 0.04 -24.23
C SER A 235 9.56 -0.71 -25.54
N LEU A 236 9.43 0.01 -26.66
CA LEU A 236 9.47 -0.56 -28.00
C LEU A 236 10.91 -0.44 -28.53
N VAL A 237 11.55 -1.57 -28.81
CA VAL A 237 12.99 -1.70 -29.06
C VAL A 237 13.26 -2.24 -30.45
N ASP A 238 14.15 -1.60 -31.22
CA ASP A 238 14.61 -2.09 -32.53
C ASP A 238 15.75 -3.10 -32.37
N THR A 239 15.44 -4.40 -32.52
CA THR A 239 16.44 -5.48 -32.39
C THR A 239 17.29 -5.68 -33.66
N GLY A 240 17.08 -4.88 -34.71
CA GLY A 240 18.00 -4.74 -35.84
C GLY A 240 19.22 -3.86 -35.53
N THR A 241 19.26 -3.20 -34.37
CA THR A 241 20.34 -2.29 -33.95
C THR A 241 21.24 -2.91 -32.86
N LEU A 242 22.53 -2.56 -32.89
CA LEU A 242 23.52 -2.96 -31.88
C LEU A 242 24.34 -1.75 -31.41
N PRO A 243 24.25 -1.34 -30.14
CA PRO A 243 23.30 -1.82 -29.13
C PRO A 243 21.86 -1.56 -29.54
N GLU A 244 20.93 -2.34 -28.97
CA GLU A 244 19.49 -2.18 -29.18
C GLU A 244 19.01 -0.78 -28.75
N VAL A 245 18.17 -0.15 -29.57
CA VAL A 245 17.68 1.22 -29.34
C VAL A 245 16.20 1.23 -28.95
N PRO A 246 15.81 1.77 -27.78
CA PRO A 246 14.41 2.04 -27.47
C PRO A 246 13.90 3.23 -28.29
N LEU A 247 12.91 2.99 -29.15
CA LEU A 247 12.26 4.00 -29.98
C LEU A 247 11.16 4.77 -29.23
N PHE A 248 10.58 4.15 -28.21
CA PHE A 248 9.50 4.67 -27.39
C PHE A 248 9.52 3.99 -26.02
N THR A 249 9.24 4.73 -24.94
CA THR A 249 9.07 4.18 -23.59
C THR A 249 7.90 4.84 -22.87
N ASP A 250 6.95 4.01 -22.44
CA ASP A 250 5.84 4.40 -21.57
C ASP A 250 6.04 3.80 -20.17
N THR A 251 5.49 4.44 -19.14
CA THR A 251 5.78 4.13 -17.73
C THR A 251 4.53 4.31 -16.90
N VAL A 252 4.39 3.51 -15.84
CA VAL A 252 3.37 3.67 -14.80
C VAL A 252 4.01 3.70 -13.42
N ALA A 253 3.40 4.44 -12.50
CA ALA A 253 3.78 4.51 -11.10
C ALA A 253 2.65 3.99 -10.20
N PHE A 254 3.01 3.15 -9.23
CA PHE A 254 2.14 2.69 -8.16
C PHE A 254 2.61 3.27 -6.82
N ARG A 255 1.66 3.61 -5.94
CA ARG A 255 1.95 3.73 -4.51
C ARG A 255 1.57 2.45 -3.79
N VAL A 256 2.53 1.85 -3.09
CA VAL A 256 2.27 0.76 -2.14
C VAL A 256 1.44 1.29 -0.98
N ALA A 257 0.35 0.59 -0.66
CA ALA A 257 -0.53 0.93 0.44
C ALA A 257 0.19 0.80 1.80
N PRO A 258 -0.01 1.77 2.73
CA PRO A 258 0.58 1.71 4.05
C PRO A 258 -0.15 0.70 4.94
N TRP A 259 0.52 0.28 6.01
CA TRP A 259 -0.13 -0.37 7.15
C TRP A 259 -0.81 0.68 8.05
N ILE A 260 -2.05 0.42 8.47
CA ILE A 260 -2.92 1.38 9.17
C ILE A 260 -3.53 0.74 10.43
N MET A 261 -3.29 1.30 11.62
CA MET A 261 -3.89 0.86 12.88
C MET A 261 -5.36 1.26 13.03
N THR A 262 -6.11 0.56 13.89
CA THR A 262 -7.50 0.90 14.22
C THR A 262 -7.67 1.34 15.69
N PRO A 263 -8.12 2.58 15.98
CA PRO A 263 -8.25 3.07 17.35
C PRO A 263 -9.36 2.34 18.12
N ASN A 264 -9.29 2.39 19.45
CA ASN A 264 -10.30 1.83 20.36
C ASN A 264 -11.74 2.36 20.12
N THR A 265 -11.91 3.45 19.36
CA THR A 265 -13.23 3.96 18.91
C THR A 265 -13.83 3.24 17.69
N GLN A 266 -13.04 2.46 16.93
CA GLN A 266 -13.56 1.71 15.78
C GLN A 266 -14.40 0.49 16.23
N PRO A 267 -15.46 0.12 15.46
CA PRO A 267 -16.31 -1.02 15.79
C PRO A 267 -15.51 -2.32 15.97
N PRO A 268 -15.67 -3.07 17.07
CA PRO A 268 -14.99 -4.34 17.29
C PRO A 268 -15.55 -5.43 16.37
N LEU A 269 -14.69 -6.34 15.92
CA LEU A 269 -15.07 -7.52 15.14
C LEU A 269 -14.71 -8.80 15.90
N GLU A 270 -13.45 -8.93 16.32
CA GLU A 270 -12.94 -10.09 17.05
C GLU A 270 -12.13 -9.67 18.28
N LEU A 271 -12.41 -10.31 19.42
CA LEU A 271 -11.69 -10.19 20.68
C LEU A 271 -10.80 -11.43 20.85
N TYR A 272 -9.52 -11.22 21.15
CA TYR A 272 -8.53 -12.26 21.38
C TYR A 272 -8.12 -12.28 22.85
N ALA A 273 -7.99 -13.49 23.43
CA ALA A 273 -7.53 -13.70 24.80
C ALA A 273 -6.71 -14.99 24.91
N CYS A 274 -5.84 -15.10 25.93
CA CYS A 274 -5.08 -16.32 26.19
C CYS A 274 -5.70 -17.16 27.32
N SER A 275 -5.78 -18.48 27.12
CA SER A 275 -6.06 -19.44 28.20
C SER A 275 -4.75 -19.88 28.86
N VAL A 276 -4.62 -19.63 30.15
CA VAL A 276 -3.39 -19.88 30.93
C VAL A 276 -3.69 -20.55 32.27
N VAL A 277 -2.69 -21.25 32.81
CA VAL A 277 -2.73 -21.88 34.14
C VAL A 277 -1.37 -21.71 34.81
N ASP A 278 -1.32 -21.00 35.94
CA ASP A 278 -0.10 -20.69 36.69
C ASP A 278 -0.24 -21.06 38.19
N SER A 279 0.62 -20.48 39.04
CA SER A 279 0.64 -20.73 40.48
C SER A 279 -0.65 -20.32 41.21
N HIS A 280 -1.46 -19.43 40.64
CA HIS A 280 -2.72 -18.97 41.24
C HIS A 280 -3.94 -19.70 40.67
N GLY A 281 -3.73 -20.62 39.72
CA GLY A 281 -4.76 -21.45 39.10
C GLY A 281 -4.97 -21.13 37.63
N SER A 282 -6.21 -21.27 37.16
CA SER A 282 -6.58 -21.03 35.75
C SER A 282 -7.41 -19.75 35.61
N ASN A 283 -7.13 -18.94 34.58
CA ASN A 283 -7.91 -17.75 34.25
C ASN A 283 -9.32 -18.04 33.66
N LYS A 284 -9.87 -19.25 33.86
CA LYS A 284 -11.19 -19.67 33.33
C LYS A 284 -12.32 -18.70 33.68
N LYS A 285 -12.34 -18.13 34.89
CA LYS A 285 -13.37 -17.17 35.31
C LYS A 285 -13.32 -15.86 34.50
N PHE A 286 -12.12 -15.35 34.27
CA PHE A 286 -11.86 -14.19 33.40
C PHE A 286 -12.30 -14.47 31.95
N LEU A 287 -12.02 -15.67 31.42
CA LEU A 287 -12.46 -16.07 30.08
C LEU A 287 -13.99 -16.19 29.97
N GLU A 288 -14.66 -16.63 31.03
CA GLU A 288 -16.13 -16.63 31.11
C GLU A 288 -16.68 -15.19 31.06
N ASP A 289 -16.11 -14.24 31.82
CA ASP A 289 -16.52 -12.84 31.79
C ASP A 289 -16.20 -12.16 30.44
N MET A 290 -15.08 -12.50 29.80
CA MET A 290 -14.75 -12.05 28.44
C MET A 290 -15.72 -12.58 27.39
N SER A 291 -16.15 -13.84 27.50
CA SER A 291 -17.21 -14.41 26.66
C SER A 291 -18.53 -13.65 26.85
N ASP A 292 -18.89 -13.41 28.11
CA ASP A 292 -20.10 -12.69 28.49
C ASP A 292 -20.07 -11.21 28.04
N LEU A 293 -18.88 -10.59 27.96
CA LEU A 293 -18.68 -9.24 27.44
C LEU A 293 -18.74 -9.19 25.90
N ALA A 294 -18.05 -10.12 25.22
CA ALA A 294 -18.02 -10.22 23.76
C ALA A 294 -19.42 -10.47 23.18
N LEU A 295 -20.20 -11.38 23.80
CA LEU A 295 -21.59 -11.64 23.44
C LEU A 295 -22.47 -10.38 23.54
N LYS A 296 -22.32 -9.59 24.62
CA LYS A 296 -23.07 -8.33 24.81
C LYS A 296 -22.72 -7.26 23.78
N ALA A 297 -21.53 -7.33 23.19
CA ALA A 297 -21.05 -6.42 22.15
C ALA A 297 -21.25 -6.95 20.71
N ASN A 298 -21.78 -8.17 20.53
CA ASN A 298 -21.81 -8.88 19.24
C ASN A 298 -20.42 -9.00 18.59
N CYS A 299 -19.40 -9.26 19.41
CA CYS A 299 -18.01 -9.48 19.00
C CYS A 299 -17.66 -10.98 19.12
N LYS A 300 -16.89 -11.51 18.18
CA LYS A 300 -16.45 -12.93 18.21
C LYS A 300 -15.24 -13.08 19.12
N LEU A 301 -15.35 -13.91 20.16
CA LEU A 301 -14.21 -14.26 21.03
C LEU A 301 -13.36 -15.40 20.42
N ILE A 302 -12.05 -15.22 20.42
CA ILE A 302 -11.03 -16.18 20.01
C ILE A 302 -10.08 -16.41 21.20
N ILE A 303 -9.97 -17.66 21.64
CA ILE A 303 -9.13 -18.03 22.80
C ILE A 303 -7.90 -18.79 22.30
N CYS A 304 -6.71 -18.21 22.49
CA CYS A 304 -5.44 -18.88 22.25
C CYS A 304 -5.16 -19.92 23.35
N PRO A 305 -5.01 -21.22 23.03
CA PRO A 305 -4.86 -22.27 24.03
C PRO A 305 -3.43 -22.29 24.63
N GLN A 306 -3.31 -22.82 25.85
CA GLN A 306 -2.05 -22.86 26.61
C GLN A 306 -0.88 -23.51 25.86
N ILE A 307 -1.16 -24.52 25.03
CA ILE A 307 -0.16 -25.23 24.20
C ILE A 307 0.48 -24.33 23.13
N GLU A 308 -0.19 -23.24 22.74
CA GLU A 308 0.29 -22.28 21.74
C GLU A 308 0.88 -21.03 22.40
N ASN A 309 0.22 -20.46 23.41
CA ASN A 309 0.72 -19.28 24.12
C ASN A 309 1.87 -19.58 25.10
N ARG A 310 2.06 -20.83 25.52
CA ARG A 310 3.12 -21.27 26.46
C ARG A 310 3.07 -20.53 27.82
N ASN A 311 1.87 -20.28 28.33
CA ASN A 311 1.56 -19.45 29.51
C ASN A 311 1.85 -17.93 29.37
N ASP A 312 2.14 -17.44 28.16
CA ASP A 312 2.22 -16.00 27.89
C ASP A 312 0.81 -15.43 27.72
N ARG A 313 0.30 -14.77 28.77
CA ARG A 313 -1.07 -14.23 28.83
C ARG A 313 -1.27 -12.91 28.06
N TRP A 314 -0.17 -12.29 27.61
CA TRP A 314 -0.14 -10.90 27.17
C TRP A 314 -0.29 -10.80 25.64
N ILE A 315 -1.52 -10.87 25.16
CA ILE A 315 -1.82 -10.93 23.71
C ILE A 315 -1.90 -9.55 23.03
N GLN A 316 -1.99 -8.45 23.79
CA GLN A 316 -1.72 -7.08 23.29
C GLN A 316 -0.22 -6.85 23.03
N ASP A 317 0.62 -7.60 23.73
CA ASP A 317 2.06 -7.36 23.86
C ASP A 317 2.83 -7.84 22.62
N GLU A 318 2.43 -8.96 22.02
CA GLU A 318 3.13 -9.62 20.91
C GLU A 318 2.64 -9.15 19.53
N MET A 319 1.45 -8.56 19.39
CA MET A 319 0.91 -8.21 18.08
C MET A 319 -0.09 -7.05 18.09
N GLU A 320 -0.26 -6.38 16.95
CA GLU A 320 -1.20 -5.27 16.77
C GLU A 320 -1.99 -5.43 15.46
N PHE A 321 -3.29 -5.10 15.47
CA PHE A 321 -4.20 -5.31 14.34
C PHE A 321 -4.38 -4.05 13.51
N GLY A 322 -3.59 -3.96 12.43
CA GLY A 322 -3.83 -3.00 11.37
C GLY A 322 -4.60 -3.58 10.18
N TYR A 323 -4.66 -2.81 9.09
CA TYR A 323 -5.15 -3.22 7.79
C TYR A 323 -4.35 -2.56 6.67
N THR A 324 -4.53 -3.08 5.45
CA THR A 324 -4.11 -2.44 4.19
C THR A 324 -5.32 -2.33 3.25
N GLU A 325 -5.31 -1.36 2.34
CA GLU A 325 -6.46 -1.08 1.47
C GLU A 325 -6.04 -0.50 0.12
N ALA A 326 -6.67 -1.00 -0.95
CA ALA A 326 -6.62 -0.48 -2.30
C ALA A 326 -8.05 -0.35 -2.88
N PRO A 327 -8.23 0.30 -4.05
CA PRO A 327 -9.55 0.46 -4.68
C PRO A 327 -10.24 -0.84 -5.13
N HIS A 328 -9.55 -1.99 -5.10
CA HIS A 328 -10.05 -3.30 -5.53
C HIS A 328 -10.24 -4.29 -4.36
N LYS A 329 -9.31 -4.34 -3.39
CA LYS A 329 -9.35 -5.23 -2.23
C LYS A 329 -8.77 -4.54 -0.98
N ALA A 330 -9.16 -5.02 0.21
CA ALA A 330 -8.69 -4.53 1.50
C ALA A 330 -8.78 -5.65 2.54
N PHE A 331 -7.74 -5.83 3.34
CA PHE A 331 -7.66 -6.93 4.31
C PHE A 331 -6.90 -6.53 5.60
N PRO A 332 -7.21 -7.14 6.76
CA PRO A 332 -6.47 -6.94 8.00
C PRO A 332 -5.03 -7.46 7.89
N VAL A 333 -4.08 -6.77 8.54
CA VAL A 333 -2.66 -7.13 8.55
C VAL A 333 -2.15 -7.06 9.99
N VAL A 334 -1.74 -8.20 10.53
CA VAL A 334 -1.13 -8.26 11.86
C VAL A 334 0.31 -7.78 11.80
N PHE A 335 0.66 -6.81 12.65
CA PHE A 335 2.04 -6.45 12.91
C PHE A 335 2.51 -7.27 14.12
N ASP A 336 3.52 -8.12 13.91
CA ASP A 336 4.11 -9.02 14.91
C ASP A 336 5.34 -8.34 15.55
N SER A 337 5.32 -8.21 16.87
CA SER A 337 6.32 -7.47 17.65
C SER A 337 7.66 -8.22 17.74
N PRO A 338 8.80 -7.51 17.73
CA PRO A 338 10.09 -8.14 18.02
C PRO A 338 10.21 -8.71 19.45
N ARG A 339 9.21 -8.53 20.34
CA ARG A 339 9.11 -9.07 21.71
C ARG A 339 9.46 -10.56 21.84
N ASN A 340 9.03 -11.40 20.90
CA ASN A 340 9.48 -12.79 20.71
C ASN A 340 9.43 -13.70 21.96
N ARG A 341 8.36 -13.68 22.77
CA ARG A 341 8.24 -14.52 23.98
C ARG A 341 7.49 -15.84 23.73
N GLY A 342 6.41 -16.10 24.47
CA GLY A 342 5.64 -17.35 24.34
C GLY A 342 4.75 -17.35 23.11
N LEU A 343 4.15 -16.19 22.83
CA LEU A 343 3.24 -15.95 21.70
C LEU A 343 3.92 -15.78 20.33
N LYS A 344 5.24 -15.81 20.22
CA LYS A 344 6.06 -15.51 19.02
C LYS A 344 5.84 -16.34 17.74
N HIS A 345 4.86 -17.22 17.78
CA HIS A 345 4.43 -18.05 16.65
C HIS A 345 2.93 -17.95 16.40
N PHE A 346 2.17 -17.26 17.27
CA PHE A 346 0.73 -17.10 17.16
C PHE A 346 0.36 -16.21 15.96
N PRO A 347 0.96 -15.03 15.73
CA PRO A 347 0.67 -14.24 14.53
C PRO A 347 0.96 -15.03 13.24
N TYR A 348 2.18 -15.54 13.09
CA TYR A 348 2.59 -16.27 11.88
C TYR A 348 1.88 -17.63 11.65
N LYS A 349 1.41 -18.34 12.69
CA LYS A 349 0.81 -19.69 12.55
C LYS A 349 -0.70 -19.77 12.80
N ARG A 350 -1.32 -18.72 13.34
CA ARG A 350 -2.75 -18.68 13.67
C ARG A 350 -3.49 -17.47 13.13
N ILE A 351 -2.80 -16.38 12.83
CA ILE A 351 -3.41 -15.18 12.23
C ILE A 351 -3.19 -15.15 10.73
N LEU A 352 -1.96 -15.40 10.25
CA LEU A 352 -1.62 -15.47 8.83
C LEU A 352 -2.43 -16.56 8.08
N GLY A 353 -3.22 -16.14 7.10
CA GLY A 353 -4.08 -16.99 6.27
C GLY A 353 -4.76 -16.18 5.15
N PRO A 354 -5.80 -16.73 4.50
CA PRO A 354 -6.55 -16.06 3.45
C PRO A 354 -7.19 -14.77 3.96
N ASP A 355 -7.08 -13.66 3.21
CA ASP A 355 -7.53 -12.32 3.62
C ASP A 355 -6.96 -11.86 4.99
N PHE A 356 -5.77 -12.34 5.41
CA PHE A 356 -5.15 -11.91 6.67
C PHE A 356 -3.62 -11.85 6.61
N GLY A 357 -3.11 -10.63 6.44
CA GLY A 357 -1.70 -10.33 6.23
C GLY A 357 -0.83 -10.40 7.47
N TYR A 358 0.48 -10.59 7.25
CA TYR A 358 1.51 -10.62 8.28
C TYR A 358 2.66 -9.65 7.94
N VAL A 359 3.07 -8.84 8.91
CA VAL A 359 4.29 -8.03 8.84
C VAL A 359 5.04 -8.04 10.17
N THR A 360 6.37 -7.95 10.15
CA THR A 360 7.20 -7.81 11.35
C THR A 360 8.43 -6.93 11.08
N ARG A 361 9.18 -6.56 12.12
CA ARG A 361 10.44 -5.82 12.06
C ARG A 361 11.42 -6.31 13.13
N GLU A 362 12.39 -7.13 12.74
CA GLU A 362 13.34 -7.78 13.64
C GLU A 362 14.42 -6.83 14.20
N ILE A 363 14.84 -7.05 15.45
CA ILE A 363 15.93 -6.30 16.10
C ILE A 363 17.23 -7.12 16.02
N LEU A 364 18.09 -6.76 15.07
CA LEU A 364 19.30 -7.54 14.72
C LEU A 364 20.39 -7.64 15.82
N PHE A 365 20.46 -6.70 16.77
CA PHE A 365 21.62 -6.56 17.66
C PHE A 365 21.31 -6.34 19.15
N ALA A 366 20.29 -5.55 19.49
CA ALA A 366 20.08 -5.06 20.85
C ALA A 366 19.13 -5.92 21.72
N GLY A 367 18.36 -6.83 21.10
CA GLY A 367 17.20 -7.45 21.72
C GLY A 367 16.02 -6.49 21.88
N ALA A 368 14.85 -7.03 22.21
CA ALA A 368 13.65 -6.24 22.50
C ALA A 368 13.66 -5.72 23.95
N SER A 369 13.28 -4.46 24.13
CA SER A 369 13.01 -3.85 25.43
C SER A 369 11.53 -4.03 25.81
N SER A 370 11.14 -3.60 27.02
CA SER A 370 9.72 -3.59 27.40
C SER A 370 8.89 -2.61 26.54
N LEU A 371 9.52 -1.54 26.02
CA LEU A 371 8.87 -0.55 25.14
C LEU A 371 8.68 -1.04 23.70
N ASP A 372 9.07 -2.27 23.39
CA ASP A 372 8.86 -2.92 22.10
C ASP A 372 7.62 -3.85 22.08
N SER A 373 7.07 -4.18 23.26
CA SER A 373 5.72 -4.76 23.38
C SER A 373 4.66 -3.79 22.83
N PHE A 374 3.60 -4.31 22.21
CA PHE A 374 2.58 -3.47 21.57
C PHE A 374 1.44 -2.98 22.50
N GLY A 375 1.49 -3.25 23.81
CA GLY A 375 0.87 -2.36 24.81
C GLY A 375 1.47 -0.93 24.79
N ASN A 376 2.71 -0.79 24.29
CA ASN A 376 3.37 0.49 24.04
C ASN A 376 3.05 1.11 22.66
N LEU A 377 2.04 0.60 21.94
CA LEU A 377 1.63 1.04 20.61
C LEU A 377 0.10 1.18 20.53
N ASP A 378 -0.42 2.40 20.62
CA ASP A 378 -1.85 2.73 20.48
C ASP A 378 -2.04 3.74 19.33
N VAL A 379 -3.28 4.09 18.98
CA VAL A 379 -3.59 5.11 17.97
C VAL A 379 -4.80 5.94 18.42
N SER A 380 -4.73 7.25 18.21
CA SER A 380 -5.84 8.15 18.54
C SER A 380 -7.04 7.92 17.62
N PRO A 381 -8.25 8.33 18.03
CA PRO A 381 -9.34 8.60 17.11
C PRO A 381 -8.94 9.67 16.07
N PRO A 382 -9.71 9.86 14.99
CA PRO A 382 -9.53 10.98 14.07
C PRO A 382 -9.57 12.33 14.80
N VAL A 383 -8.64 13.23 14.47
CA VAL A 383 -8.45 14.53 15.15
C VAL A 383 -8.04 15.63 14.18
N THR A 384 -8.30 16.88 14.55
CA THR A 384 -7.78 18.07 13.88
C THR A 384 -6.90 18.84 14.85
N VAL A 385 -5.69 19.22 14.44
CA VAL A 385 -4.71 19.96 15.26
C VAL A 385 -4.22 21.16 14.47
N ASP A 386 -4.40 22.36 15.01
CA ASP A 386 -3.99 23.65 14.40
C ASP A 386 -4.43 23.85 12.93
N GLY A 387 -5.56 23.22 12.55
CA GLY A 387 -6.12 23.24 11.20
C GLY A 387 -5.68 22.09 10.30
N GLN A 388 -4.70 21.27 10.69
CA GLN A 388 -4.33 20.03 10.01
C GLN A 388 -5.25 18.89 10.45
N GLU A 389 -5.87 18.20 9.49
CA GLU A 389 -6.68 17.01 9.75
C GLU A 389 -5.83 15.73 9.76
N TYR A 390 -6.14 14.83 10.70
CA TYR A 390 -5.63 13.47 10.80
C TYR A 390 -6.82 12.50 10.76
N PRO A 391 -7.40 12.22 9.57
CA PRO A 391 -8.67 11.51 9.42
C PRO A 391 -8.61 10.02 9.79
N LEU A 392 -7.40 9.47 9.98
CA LEU A 392 -7.14 8.11 10.45
C LEU A 392 -6.58 8.09 11.88
N GLY A 393 -6.60 9.23 12.57
CA GLY A 393 -5.95 9.42 13.86
C GLY A 393 -4.43 9.53 13.78
N ARG A 394 -3.76 9.42 14.94
CA ARG A 394 -2.30 9.48 15.07
C ARG A 394 -1.79 8.39 16.00
N ILE A 395 -0.74 7.68 15.57
CA ILE A 395 -0.07 6.63 16.34
C ILE A 395 0.57 7.25 17.59
N LEU A 396 0.41 6.58 18.73
CA LEU A 396 0.95 6.96 20.03
C LEU A 396 1.90 5.85 20.51
N ILE A 397 3.16 6.21 20.75
CA ILE A 397 4.20 5.26 21.21
C ILE A 397 4.91 5.81 22.43
N GLY A 398 5.16 4.96 23.43
CA GLY A 398 5.86 5.38 24.65
C GLY A 398 7.37 5.42 24.48
N SER A 399 7.98 6.41 25.12
CA SER A 399 9.38 6.80 25.00
C SER A 399 9.88 7.42 26.31
N SER A 400 11.15 7.82 26.32
CA SER A 400 11.85 8.50 27.41
C SER A 400 12.20 9.95 27.03
N PHE A 401 12.47 10.80 28.02
CA PHE A 401 12.87 12.18 27.74
C PHE A 401 14.16 12.25 26.89
N PRO A 402 14.26 13.18 25.93
CA PRO A 402 15.48 13.39 25.14
C PRO A 402 16.71 13.58 26.02
N LYS A 403 17.78 12.82 25.72
CA LYS A 403 19.06 12.78 26.45
C LYS A 403 19.02 12.18 27.87
N SER A 404 17.92 11.56 28.30
CA SER A 404 17.84 10.85 29.59
C SER A 404 18.69 9.56 29.66
N GLY A 405 18.91 8.90 28.51
CA GLY A 405 19.48 7.55 28.47
C GLY A 405 18.47 6.44 28.81
N GLY A 406 17.19 6.78 28.95
CA GLY A 406 16.10 5.85 29.26
C GLY A 406 15.71 4.92 28.11
N ARG A 407 14.69 4.07 28.34
CA ARG A 407 14.21 3.12 27.32
C ARG A 407 13.54 3.86 26.16
N ARG A 408 13.49 3.22 24.99
CA ARG A 408 12.73 3.68 23.82
C ARG A 408 12.52 2.52 22.87
N MET A 409 11.34 2.44 22.25
CA MET A 409 11.03 1.47 21.19
C MET A 409 12.13 1.44 20.11
N ALA A 410 12.41 0.26 19.57
CA ALA A 410 13.47 0.01 18.61
C ALA A 410 13.34 0.89 17.36
N LYS A 411 14.50 1.30 16.83
CA LYS A 411 14.55 2.22 15.68
C LYS A 411 13.79 1.64 14.48
N VAL A 412 13.95 0.35 14.19
CA VAL A 412 13.32 -0.33 13.06
C VAL A 412 11.78 -0.33 13.12
N VAL A 413 11.19 -0.44 14.32
CA VAL A 413 9.73 -0.37 14.50
C VAL A 413 9.24 1.07 14.30
N ARG A 414 9.91 2.05 14.93
CA ARG A 414 9.55 3.47 14.80
C ARG A 414 9.76 4.02 13.38
N ASP A 415 10.81 3.58 12.70
CA ASP A 415 11.12 3.91 11.30
C ASP A 415 9.98 3.42 10.38
N PHE A 416 9.56 2.17 10.54
CA PHE A 416 8.43 1.58 9.82
C PHE A 416 7.12 2.35 10.07
N LEU A 417 6.76 2.59 11.33
CA LEU A 417 5.55 3.35 11.71
C LEU A 417 5.57 4.78 11.13
N GLN A 418 6.73 5.43 11.13
CA GLN A 418 6.90 6.77 10.56
C GLN A 418 6.80 6.78 9.02
N ALA A 419 7.33 5.74 8.35
CA ALA A 419 7.31 5.63 6.89
C ALA A 419 5.91 5.40 6.30
N GLN A 420 4.97 4.87 7.09
CA GLN A 420 3.57 4.72 6.68
C GLN A 420 2.89 6.08 6.41
N GLN A 421 3.41 7.18 6.99
CA GLN A 421 2.94 8.57 6.88
C GLN A 421 1.53 8.85 7.42
N VAL A 422 0.54 8.04 7.06
CA VAL A 422 -0.90 8.33 7.15
C VAL A 422 -1.49 8.42 8.57
N GLN A 423 -0.71 8.03 9.59
CA GLN A 423 -1.05 8.19 11.01
C GLN A 423 0.09 8.85 11.82
N ALA A 424 0.97 9.60 11.15
CA ALA A 424 1.96 10.55 11.69
C ALA A 424 2.28 10.41 13.22
N PRO A 425 3.16 9.46 13.62
CA PRO A 425 3.35 9.09 15.02
C PRO A 425 3.71 10.22 15.99
N VAL A 426 3.43 10.00 17.28
CA VAL A 426 3.75 10.87 18.42
C VAL A 426 4.41 10.04 19.51
N GLU A 427 5.56 10.50 20.03
CA GLU A 427 6.18 9.90 21.21
C GLU A 427 5.62 10.52 22.50
N LEU A 428 5.11 9.66 23.40
CA LEU A 428 4.65 10.00 24.75
C LEU A 428 5.71 9.61 25.79
N TYR A 429 5.60 10.13 27.02
CA TYR A 429 6.48 9.74 28.11
C TYR A 429 5.88 8.57 28.92
N SER A 430 6.39 7.36 28.68
CA SER A 430 6.00 6.13 29.41
C SER A 430 7.11 5.58 30.29
N ASP A 431 8.37 5.97 30.07
CA ASP A 431 9.55 5.37 30.72
C ASP A 431 9.63 5.59 32.25
N TRP A 432 8.70 6.34 32.84
CA TRP A 432 8.50 6.44 34.30
C TRP A 432 7.79 5.22 34.91
N LEU A 433 7.08 4.43 34.10
CA LEU A 433 6.39 3.20 34.51
C LEU A 433 7.36 2.01 34.50
N SER A 434 7.07 1.00 35.34
CA SER A 434 7.91 -0.19 35.44
C SER A 434 7.87 -1.00 34.15
N VAL A 435 6.67 -1.25 33.62
CA VAL A 435 6.47 -1.93 32.33
C VAL A 435 6.77 -0.96 31.18
N GLY A 436 6.25 0.27 31.24
CA GLY A 436 6.67 1.38 30.38
C GLY A 436 5.82 1.55 29.13
N HIS A 437 4.55 1.20 29.18
CA HIS A 437 3.60 1.22 28.06
C HIS A 437 2.73 2.49 28.07
N VAL A 438 1.95 2.70 27.00
CA VAL A 438 1.00 3.84 26.92
C VAL A 438 -0.38 3.45 27.39
N ASP A 439 -0.80 2.20 27.21
CA ASP A 439 -2.09 1.71 27.68
C ASP A 439 -2.21 1.76 29.21
N GLU A 440 -1.13 1.52 29.96
CA GLU A 440 -1.02 1.69 31.43
C GLU A 440 -1.65 3.01 31.94
N PHE A 441 -1.61 4.11 31.17
CA PHE A 441 -2.11 5.43 31.60
C PHE A 441 -3.09 6.13 30.64
N LEU A 442 -3.37 5.54 29.46
CA LEU A 442 -4.18 6.17 28.41
C LEU A 442 -5.05 5.14 27.68
N SER A 443 -6.27 5.54 27.32
CA SER A 443 -7.10 4.84 26.32
C SER A 443 -8.25 5.75 25.87
N PHE A 444 -8.87 5.41 24.75
CA PHE A 444 -9.96 6.14 24.11
C PHE A 444 -11.25 5.31 24.05
N VAL A 445 -12.35 5.87 24.55
CA VAL A 445 -13.70 5.29 24.43
C VAL A 445 -14.51 6.04 23.36
N PRO A 446 -15.36 5.37 22.56
CA PRO A 446 -16.29 6.03 21.63
C PRO A 446 -17.49 6.59 22.38
N THR A 447 -17.71 7.90 22.31
CA THR A 447 -18.32 8.61 23.44
C THR A 447 -18.84 10.02 23.09
N SER A 448 -19.58 10.63 24.02
CA SER A 448 -19.58 12.08 24.25
C SER A 448 -18.15 12.61 24.54
N ASP A 449 -17.59 12.20 25.69
CA ASP A 449 -16.26 12.61 26.22
C ASP A 449 -15.45 11.43 26.84
N GLN A 450 -14.12 11.57 27.03
CA GLN A 450 -13.13 10.47 27.25
C GLN A 450 -12.99 9.96 28.74
N LYS A 451 -12.16 8.98 29.23
CA LYS A 451 -10.83 8.36 28.90
C LYS A 451 -10.60 6.99 29.64
N VAL A 452 -9.41 6.36 29.47
CA VAL A 452 -8.64 5.42 30.36
C VAL A 452 -8.76 3.89 30.10
N ASN A 453 -7.69 3.14 30.42
CA ASN A 453 -7.45 1.69 30.23
C ASN A 453 -8.64 0.78 30.59
N MET A 454 -9.09 0.03 29.60
CA MET A 454 -10.15 -0.99 29.65
C MET A 454 -10.25 -1.64 28.26
N VAL A 455 -10.87 -2.83 28.13
CA VAL A 455 -11.21 -3.35 26.79
C VAL A 455 -12.49 -2.68 26.27
N VAL A 456 -12.35 -1.98 25.13
CA VAL A 456 -13.41 -1.11 24.57
C VAL A 456 -14.13 -1.80 23.41
N LEU A 457 -15.32 -2.35 23.67
CA LEU A 457 -16.17 -2.98 22.67
C LEU A 457 -17.36 -2.09 22.32
N GLY A 458 -17.07 -0.98 21.61
CA GLY A 458 -18.06 0.06 21.35
C GLY A 458 -18.52 0.71 22.66
N LYS A 459 -19.83 0.67 22.95
CA LYS A 459 -20.40 1.17 24.21
C LYS A 459 -20.20 0.24 25.42
N HIS A 460 -19.66 -0.96 25.23
CA HIS A 460 -19.43 -1.94 26.30
C HIS A 460 -17.98 -1.91 26.74
N LEU A 461 -17.76 -1.70 28.05
CA LEU A 461 -16.44 -1.45 28.62
C LEU A 461 -16.10 -2.55 29.63
N GLY A 462 -15.10 -3.37 29.33
CA GLY A 462 -14.53 -4.34 30.29
C GLY A 462 -13.42 -3.67 31.08
N ILE A 463 -13.74 -3.23 32.30
CA ILE A 463 -12.86 -2.43 33.15
C ILE A 463 -12.25 -3.33 34.24
N PRO A 464 -10.93 -3.24 34.54
CA PRO A 464 -10.34 -3.96 35.66
C PRO A 464 -11.07 -3.65 36.96
N LYS A 465 -11.29 -4.66 37.81
CA LYS A 465 -12.03 -4.47 39.06
C LYS A 465 -11.11 -3.83 40.11
N PRO A 466 -11.39 -2.60 40.61
CA PRO A 466 -10.40 -1.83 41.35
C PRO A 466 -10.29 -2.18 42.85
N PHE A 467 -11.08 -3.14 43.34
CA PHE A 467 -11.14 -3.62 44.76
C PHE A 467 -11.10 -2.52 45.84
N GLY A 468 -11.60 -1.32 45.52
CA GLY A 468 -11.58 -0.16 46.41
C GLY A 468 -12.55 -0.24 47.59
N PRO A 469 -12.52 0.75 48.50
CA PRO A 469 -13.29 0.75 49.74
C PRO A 469 -14.79 0.51 49.53
N ILE A 470 -15.37 -0.35 50.37
CA ILE A 470 -16.79 -0.66 50.36
C ILE A 470 -17.55 0.37 51.21
N ILE A 471 -18.45 1.11 50.58
CA ILE A 471 -19.39 2.06 51.20
C ILE A 471 -20.79 1.62 50.79
N ASP A 472 -21.72 1.55 51.75
CA ASP A 472 -23.12 1.12 51.54
C ASP A 472 -23.29 -0.17 50.71
N GLY A 473 -22.34 -1.11 50.86
CA GLY A 473 -22.33 -2.40 50.19
C GLY A 473 -21.74 -2.40 48.77
N ARG A 474 -21.14 -1.30 48.29
CA ARG A 474 -20.57 -1.15 46.95
C ARG A 474 -19.15 -0.60 46.98
N CYS A 475 -18.33 -0.94 45.98
CA CYS A 475 -17.01 -0.34 45.81
C CYS A 475 -17.16 1.12 45.34
N CYS A 476 -16.67 2.08 46.13
CA CYS A 476 -16.83 3.50 45.81
C CYS A 476 -16.06 3.94 44.55
N LEU A 477 -15.00 3.20 44.16
CA LEU A 477 -14.28 3.41 42.91
C LEU A 477 -15.09 2.94 41.70
N GLU A 478 -15.74 1.78 41.78
CA GLU A 478 -16.67 1.30 40.74
C GLU A 478 -17.81 2.29 40.52
N GLU A 479 -18.44 2.76 41.61
CA GLU A 479 -19.50 3.77 41.51
C GLU A 479 -18.99 5.11 40.98
N LYS A 480 -17.78 5.53 41.34
CA LYS A 480 -17.22 6.77 40.80
C LYS A 480 -17.00 6.67 39.30
N VAL A 481 -16.44 5.56 38.80
CA VAL A 481 -16.30 5.30 37.37
C VAL A 481 -17.66 5.25 36.66
N ARG A 482 -18.66 4.55 37.22
CA ARG A 482 -20.03 4.54 36.66
C ARG A 482 -20.62 5.94 36.56
N SER A 483 -20.51 6.75 37.60
CA SER A 483 -21.05 8.12 37.64
C SER A 483 -20.40 9.09 36.64
N LEU A 484 -19.25 8.73 36.07
CA LEU A 484 -18.58 9.49 35.02
C LEU A 484 -18.91 8.96 33.62
N LEU A 485 -18.99 7.64 33.44
CA LEU A 485 -19.08 7.03 32.11
C LEU A 485 -20.51 6.65 31.69
N GLU A 486 -21.35 6.16 32.61
CA GLU A 486 -22.73 5.74 32.27
C GLU A 486 -23.63 6.89 31.76
N PRO A 487 -23.49 8.16 32.23
CA PRO A 487 -24.18 9.31 31.63
C PRO A 487 -23.86 9.54 30.14
N LEU A 488 -22.73 9.03 29.64
CA LEU A 488 -22.29 9.13 28.24
C LEU A 488 -22.86 8.00 27.37
N GLY A 489 -23.76 7.16 27.92
CA GLY A 489 -24.35 6.00 27.24
C GLY A 489 -23.48 4.73 27.27
N LEU A 490 -22.33 4.80 27.94
CA LEU A 490 -21.39 3.69 28.11
C LEU A 490 -21.89 2.69 29.16
N ARG A 491 -21.43 1.44 29.07
CA ARG A 491 -21.82 0.35 29.98
C ARG A 491 -20.59 -0.24 30.66
N CYS A 492 -20.36 0.15 31.91
CA CYS A 492 -19.25 -0.31 32.72
C CYS A 492 -19.49 -1.74 33.22
N ILE A 493 -18.59 -2.66 32.88
CA ILE A 493 -18.58 -4.05 33.36
C ILE A 493 -17.22 -4.26 34.03
N PHE A 494 -17.20 -4.33 35.36
CA PHE A 494 -15.98 -4.59 36.12
C PHE A 494 -15.72 -6.10 36.15
N ILE A 495 -14.53 -6.50 35.74
CA ILE A 495 -14.13 -7.92 35.61
C ILE A 495 -12.96 -8.17 36.54
N ASP A 496 -12.97 -9.33 37.19
CA ASP A 496 -11.93 -9.75 38.14
C ASP A 496 -10.78 -10.41 37.38
N ASP A 497 -9.66 -9.70 37.30
CA ASP A 497 -8.41 -10.12 36.67
C ASP A 497 -7.24 -10.22 37.67
N TYR A 498 -7.46 -9.90 38.95
CA TYR A 498 -6.42 -9.54 39.93
C TYR A 498 -5.27 -10.58 40.05
N LEU A 499 -5.59 -11.82 40.43
CA LEU A 499 -4.60 -12.89 40.63
C LEU A 499 -3.96 -13.38 39.32
N SER A 500 -4.63 -13.13 38.19
CA SER A 500 -4.27 -13.65 36.87
C SER A 500 -3.51 -12.67 35.98
N TYR A 501 -3.63 -11.37 36.24
CA TYR A 501 -3.02 -10.28 35.47
C TYR A 501 -2.41 -9.19 36.37
N HIS A 502 -3.18 -8.60 37.30
CA HIS A 502 -2.72 -7.44 38.10
C HIS A 502 -1.47 -7.73 38.95
N GLU A 503 -1.42 -8.87 39.64
CA GLU A 503 -0.23 -9.30 40.42
C GLU A 503 1.03 -9.50 39.55
N LEU A 504 0.88 -9.53 38.23
CA LEU A 504 1.93 -9.70 37.23
C LEU A 504 2.22 -8.40 36.44
N LEU A 505 1.76 -7.26 36.96
CA LEU A 505 1.95 -5.90 36.44
C LEU A 505 1.29 -5.64 35.07
N GLY A 506 0.04 -6.08 34.90
CA GLY A 506 -0.77 -5.70 33.74
C GLY A 506 -2.26 -5.97 33.96
N GLU A 507 -3.10 -5.37 33.13
CA GLU A 507 -4.56 -5.33 33.31
C GLU A 507 -5.28 -6.04 32.15
N ILE A 508 -6.63 -6.07 32.17
CA ILE A 508 -7.50 -6.56 31.08
C ILE A 508 -7.00 -6.18 29.66
N HIS A 509 -6.62 -4.92 29.43
CA HIS A 509 -6.19 -4.46 28.11
C HIS A 509 -4.93 -5.21 27.65
N CYS A 510 -3.89 -5.24 28.49
CA CYS A 510 -2.65 -5.96 28.22
C CYS A 510 -2.88 -7.48 28.02
N GLY A 511 -3.91 -8.03 28.69
CA GLY A 511 -4.35 -9.42 28.62
C GLY A 511 -5.30 -9.80 27.48
N THR A 512 -5.74 -8.84 26.65
CA THR A 512 -6.66 -9.06 25.51
C THR A 512 -6.16 -8.31 24.28
N ASN A 513 -6.78 -8.50 23.11
CA ASN A 513 -6.46 -7.74 21.89
C ASN A 513 -7.71 -7.70 20.99
N VAL A 514 -7.98 -6.61 20.25
CA VAL A 514 -9.24 -6.41 19.52
C VAL A 514 -9.01 -6.04 18.07
N ARG A 515 -9.36 -6.94 17.14
CA ARG A 515 -9.45 -6.61 15.72
C ARG A 515 -10.74 -5.82 15.45
N ARG A 516 -10.62 -4.67 14.79
CA ARG A 516 -11.72 -3.72 14.55
C ARG A 516 -11.99 -3.55 13.05
N GLN A 517 -13.09 -2.88 12.74
CA GLN A 517 -13.42 -2.49 11.38
C GLN A 517 -12.45 -1.38 10.88
N PRO A 518 -11.92 -1.47 9.65
CA PRO A 518 -11.18 -0.39 9.00
C PRO A 518 -11.95 0.95 8.96
N PHE A 519 -11.23 2.06 8.76
CA PHE A 519 -11.88 3.36 8.57
C PHE A 519 -12.69 3.41 7.27
N SER A 520 -13.78 4.17 7.28
CA SER A 520 -14.55 4.48 6.07
C SER A 520 -13.82 5.49 5.17
N PHE A 521 -13.01 6.37 5.76
CA PHE A 521 -12.12 7.29 5.06
C PHE A 521 -10.99 6.52 4.37
N LYS A 522 -10.77 6.80 3.08
CA LYS A 522 -9.74 6.14 2.27
C LYS A 522 -8.42 6.89 2.36
N TRP A 523 -7.37 6.20 2.79
CA TRP A 523 -6.08 6.81 3.14
C TRP A 523 -5.49 7.67 2.02
N TRP A 524 -5.64 7.27 0.75
CA TRP A 524 -5.15 8.05 -0.40
C TRP A 524 -5.87 9.39 -0.63
N HIS A 525 -7.00 9.65 0.05
CA HIS A 525 -7.69 10.95 0.03
C HIS A 525 -7.16 11.96 1.04
N MET A 526 -6.28 11.58 1.98
CA MET A 526 -5.65 12.57 2.87
C MET A 526 -4.52 13.32 2.15
N VAL A 527 -3.99 14.37 2.79
CA VAL A 527 -2.72 15.01 2.44
C VAL A 527 -1.84 14.94 3.70
N PRO A 528 -0.85 14.02 3.75
CA PRO A 528 0.07 13.86 4.89
C PRO A 528 1.10 14.99 5.03
#